data_AF-A0A4S2PBK7-F1
#
_entry.id   AF-A0A4S2PBK7-F1
#
_cell.length_a   1.000
_cell.length_b   1.000
_cell.length_c   1.000
_cell.angle_alpha   90.00
_cell.angle_beta   90.00
_cell.angle_gamma   90.00
#
_symmetry.space_group_name_H-M   'P 1'
#
loop_
_entity.id
_entity.type
_entity.pdbx_description
1 polymer ?
#
loop_
_entity_poly.entity_id
_entity_poly.type
_entity_poly.pdbx_seq_one_letter_code
_entity_poly.pdbx_strand_id
1 'polypeptide(L)'
;MKKIKRKKLNRTFGFKSSKKAVSYQKAAKKKHRNLTPFFTQNLQSREFAYTVWFFLQRCETHNLNKNPYLNALRLSKYQREAIRRERREVLSVLLLTLIIYCDFSPASEYLFEVRANIEHIANMCNQAYVSWDKSGKNRVRYDTVLNAIQMLEEAELITVLREYDRLGQKHKPMRIFLNVEFFLMFGVTEKELRKILVDFHKYQFVNNRGNQTFERYKKHLDKLENKGVVDIKQHHSLRNLLIKRRKDLLGEHIIKFVSQRKPVNYLELDIESDVFKPCFRSFADCNTNEEVQKLRKRLYDKERIRQRAREKAANDILYRKALRESYITDLQHYIS
;
A
#
# COMPACT_ATOMS: atom_id res chain seq x y z
N MET A 1 -36.92 42.96 6.59
CA MET A 1 -36.69 41.56 7.01
C MET A 1 -35.23 41.18 6.82
N LYS A 2 -34.43 41.06 7.90
CA LYS A 2 -33.00 40.69 7.82
C LYS A 2 -32.87 39.17 7.58
N LYS A 3 -32.23 38.77 6.48
CA LYS A 3 -31.88 37.37 6.17
C LYS A 3 -30.94 36.83 7.25
N ILE A 4 -31.45 35.92 8.09
CA ILE A 4 -30.65 35.17 9.05
C ILE A 4 -29.77 34.19 8.26
N LYS A 5 -28.48 34.48 8.13
CA LYS A 5 -27.48 33.52 7.64
C LYS A 5 -27.42 32.38 8.66
N ARG A 6 -27.87 31.18 8.29
CA ARG A 6 -27.68 29.96 9.08
C ARG A 6 -26.17 29.79 9.36
N LYS A 7 -25.77 29.90 10.63
CA LYS A 7 -24.42 29.51 11.07
C LYS A 7 -24.21 28.04 10.69
N LYS A 8 -23.25 27.76 9.81
CA LYS A 8 -22.73 26.40 9.63
C LYS A 8 -22.05 26.00 10.94
N LEU A 9 -22.74 25.23 11.76
CA LEU A 9 -22.12 24.47 12.84
C LEU A 9 -21.15 23.48 12.16
N ASN A 10 -19.85 23.69 12.35
CA ASN A 10 -18.87 22.65 12.06
C ASN A 10 -19.25 21.44 12.91
N ARG A 11 -19.79 20.40 12.28
CA ARG A 11 -20.06 19.13 12.94
C ARG A 11 -18.72 18.53 13.34
N THR A 12 -18.24 18.82 14.54
CA THR A 12 -17.15 18.07 15.16
C THR A 12 -17.70 16.69 15.51
N PHE A 13 -17.61 15.76 14.56
CA PHE A 13 -17.89 14.35 14.83
C PHE A 13 -16.69 13.77 15.57
N GLY A 14 -16.86 13.59 16.88
CA GLY A 14 -15.92 12.92 17.76
C GLY A 14 -16.67 12.52 19.02
N PHE A 15 -16.67 11.23 19.33
CA PHE A 15 -17.23 10.71 20.58
C PHE A 15 -16.44 11.33 21.75
N LYS A 16 -17.06 12.19 22.56
CA LYS A 16 -16.46 12.62 23.82
C LYS A 16 -16.53 11.44 24.79
N SER A 17 -15.44 10.69 24.94
CA SER A 17 -15.33 9.67 25.96
C SER A 17 -15.66 10.27 27.34
N SER A 18 -16.68 9.75 28.00
CA SER A 18 -17.06 10.11 29.38
C SER A 18 -16.12 9.48 30.43
N LYS A 19 -15.22 8.58 30.02
CA LYS A 19 -14.22 7.99 30.93
C LYS A 19 -13.12 9.01 31.19
N LYS A 20 -13.01 9.48 32.44
CA LYS A 20 -11.81 10.19 32.92
C LYS A 20 -10.61 9.26 32.74
N ALA A 21 -9.55 9.75 32.11
CA ALA A 21 -8.32 8.99 31.95
C ALA A 21 -7.75 8.67 33.34
N VAL A 22 -7.69 7.40 33.70
CA VAL A 22 -6.97 6.97 34.90
C VAL A 22 -5.49 7.27 34.67
N SER A 23 -4.96 8.23 35.43
CA SER A 23 -3.55 8.57 35.44
C SER A 23 -2.76 7.46 36.14
N TYR A 24 -2.42 6.41 35.40
CA TYR A 24 -1.39 5.50 35.86
C TYR A 24 -0.04 6.23 35.85
N GLN A 25 0.72 6.15 36.95
CA GLN A 25 2.13 6.51 36.93
C GLN A 25 2.76 5.80 35.71
N LYS A 26 3.32 6.57 34.77
CA LYS A 26 3.88 6.02 33.53
C LYS A 26 5.02 5.07 33.91
N ALA A 27 4.72 3.78 34.04
CA ALA A 27 5.72 2.73 33.97
C ALA A 27 6.58 3.08 32.75
N ALA A 28 7.90 3.27 32.97
CA ALA A 28 8.82 3.79 31.97
C ALA A 28 8.54 3.11 30.63
N LYS A 29 7.86 3.82 29.72
CA LYS A 29 7.41 3.22 28.46
C LYS A 29 8.70 2.77 27.77
N LYS A 30 8.84 1.47 27.50
CA LYS A 30 10.00 0.93 26.77
C LYS A 30 10.30 1.85 25.59
N LYS A 31 11.48 2.47 25.60
CA LYS A 31 11.92 3.41 24.57
C LYS A 31 11.95 2.66 23.23
N HIS A 32 11.41 3.27 22.17
CA HIS A 32 11.56 2.70 20.84
C HIS A 32 13.06 2.63 20.49
N ARG A 33 13.46 1.57 19.78
CA ARG A 33 14.83 1.46 19.27
C ARG A 33 15.14 2.61 18.31
N ASN A 34 14.13 2.96 17.50
CA ASN A 34 14.14 4.08 16.55
C ASN A 34 13.15 5.17 17.00
N LEU A 35 12.70 6.00 16.06
CA LEU A 35 11.66 7.01 16.30
C LEU A 35 10.32 6.38 16.71
N THR A 36 9.54 7.09 17.51
CA THR A 36 8.15 6.71 17.84
C THR A 36 7.26 6.92 16.61
N PRO A 37 6.50 5.91 16.15
CA PRO A 37 5.61 6.06 15.01
C PRO A 37 4.45 7.02 15.34
N PHE A 38 4.25 8.04 14.50
CA PHE A 38 3.05 8.87 14.48
C PHE A 38 2.88 9.48 13.10
N PHE A 39 1.64 9.82 12.73
CA PHE A 39 1.38 10.48 11.45
C PHE A 39 1.77 11.96 11.54
N THR A 40 2.72 12.41 10.73
CA THR A 40 3.34 13.74 10.88
C THR A 40 2.46 14.91 10.43
N GLN A 41 1.41 14.67 9.65
CA GLN A 41 0.49 15.71 9.19
C GLN A 41 -0.77 15.79 10.05
N ASN A 42 -1.34 16.99 10.21
CA ASN A 42 -2.59 17.16 10.93
C ASN A 42 -3.79 16.69 10.08
N LEU A 43 -4.35 15.53 10.44
CA LEU A 43 -5.53 14.95 9.78
C LEU A 43 -6.77 15.86 9.85
N GLN A 44 -6.93 16.63 10.92
CA GLN A 44 -8.12 17.47 11.15
C GLN A 44 -8.18 18.68 10.23
N SER A 45 -7.04 19.10 9.68
CA SER A 45 -6.93 20.25 8.77
C SER A 45 -7.24 19.91 7.31
N ARG A 46 -7.38 18.63 6.97
CA ARG A 46 -7.58 18.17 5.59
C ARG A 46 -9.03 17.78 5.34
N GLU A 47 -9.59 18.34 4.28
CA GLU A 47 -10.85 17.84 3.71
C GLU A 47 -10.59 16.54 2.94
N PHE A 48 -10.90 15.43 3.58
CA PHE A 48 -10.91 14.12 2.93
C PHE A 48 -12.24 13.86 2.24
N ALA A 49 -12.21 13.17 1.10
CA ALA A 49 -13.42 12.57 0.56
C ALA A 49 -13.98 11.56 1.57
N TYR A 50 -15.31 11.39 1.58
CA TYR A 50 -15.99 10.46 2.48
C TYR A 50 -15.37 9.06 2.47
N THR A 51 -15.01 8.56 1.29
CA THR A 51 -14.33 7.27 1.09
C THR A 51 -13.05 7.12 1.90
N VAL A 52 -12.19 8.14 1.88
CA VAL A 52 -10.92 8.12 2.62
C VAL A 52 -11.22 8.15 4.13
N TRP A 53 -12.14 9.02 4.54
CA TRP A 53 -12.52 9.15 5.95
C TRP A 53 -13.12 7.86 6.53
N PHE A 54 -13.98 7.18 5.76
CA PHE A 54 -14.57 5.89 6.12
C PHE A 54 -13.50 4.86 6.48
N PHE A 55 -12.46 4.70 5.65
CA PHE A 55 -11.39 3.75 5.92
C PHE A 55 -10.43 4.20 7.02
N LEU A 56 -10.21 5.52 7.20
CA LEU A 56 -9.43 6.03 8.32
C LEU A 56 -10.08 5.69 9.67
N GLN A 57 -11.40 5.83 9.79
CA GLN A 57 -12.14 5.46 11.00
C GLN A 57 -12.04 3.95 11.28
N ARG A 58 -12.09 3.12 10.24
CA ARG A 58 -11.88 1.68 10.37
C ARG A 58 -10.47 1.35 10.84
N CYS A 59 -9.45 2.04 10.34
CA CYS A 59 -8.08 1.83 10.79
C CYS A 59 -7.88 2.15 12.28
N GLU A 60 -8.51 3.21 12.77
CA GLU A 60 -8.37 3.65 14.17
C GLU A 60 -8.91 2.61 15.16
N THR A 61 -9.99 1.92 14.78
CA THR A 61 -10.64 0.88 15.60
C THR A 61 -10.10 -0.52 15.32
N HIS A 62 -9.26 -0.69 14.30
CA HIS A 62 -8.79 -2.00 13.85
C HIS A 62 -7.77 -2.63 14.79
N ASN A 63 -8.04 -3.87 15.22
CA ASN A 63 -7.10 -4.63 16.02
C ASN A 63 -6.20 -5.51 15.13
N LEU A 64 -4.99 -5.04 14.87
CA LEU A 64 -3.99 -5.74 14.05
C LEU A 64 -3.61 -7.15 14.53
N ASN A 65 -3.68 -7.43 15.84
CA ASN A 65 -3.39 -8.78 16.35
C ASN A 65 -4.54 -9.74 16.02
N LYS A 66 -5.79 -9.26 16.05
CA LYS A 66 -6.98 -10.06 15.70
C LYS A 66 -7.28 -10.06 14.20
N ASN A 67 -6.47 -9.38 13.39
CA ASN A 67 -6.67 -9.34 11.94
C ASN A 67 -6.44 -10.74 11.33
N PRO A 68 -7.43 -11.30 10.61
CA PRO A 68 -7.34 -12.67 10.10
C PRO A 68 -6.22 -12.89 9.07
N TYR A 69 -6.02 -11.97 8.11
CA TYR A 69 -4.94 -12.07 7.12
C TYR A 69 -3.54 -12.07 7.77
N LEU A 70 -3.30 -11.17 8.72
CA LEU A 70 -2.04 -11.10 9.45
C LEU A 70 -1.86 -12.31 10.38
N ASN A 71 -2.95 -12.91 10.86
CA ASN A 71 -2.91 -14.14 11.63
C ASN A 71 -2.53 -15.35 10.75
N ALA A 72 -3.18 -15.49 9.59
CA ALA A 72 -2.86 -16.51 8.60
C ALA A 72 -1.38 -16.45 8.19
N LEU A 73 -0.84 -15.25 7.97
CA LEU A 73 0.58 -15.06 7.72
C LEU A 73 1.45 -15.58 8.88
N ARG A 74 1.11 -15.24 10.13
CA ARG A 74 1.89 -15.70 11.31
C ARG A 74 1.84 -17.21 11.46
N LEU A 75 0.67 -17.83 11.30
CA LEU A 75 0.50 -19.28 11.30
C LEU A 75 1.32 -19.95 10.17
N SER A 76 1.29 -19.37 8.97
CA SER A 76 2.06 -19.89 7.83
C SER A 76 3.57 -19.86 8.08
N LYS A 77 4.05 -18.88 8.86
CA LYS A 77 5.46 -18.69 9.21
C LYS A 77 5.86 -19.26 10.58
N TYR A 78 4.96 -19.97 11.27
CA TYR A 78 5.20 -20.48 12.63
C TYR A 78 5.62 -19.38 13.63
N GLN A 79 5.03 -18.20 13.49
CA GLN A 79 5.31 -17.05 14.35
C GLN A 79 4.35 -17.00 15.54
N ARG A 80 4.74 -16.24 16.57
CA ARG A 80 3.91 -15.99 17.76
C ARG A 80 2.58 -15.34 17.37
N GLU A 81 1.55 -15.58 18.19
CA GLU A 81 0.19 -15.06 17.97
C GLU A 81 0.14 -13.52 17.87
N ALA A 82 0.87 -12.82 18.75
CA ALA A 82 0.88 -11.36 18.77
C ALA A 82 1.99 -10.78 17.87
N ILE A 83 1.62 -9.77 17.07
CA ILE A 83 2.60 -8.96 16.33
C ILE A 83 3.49 -8.23 17.33
N ARG A 84 4.81 -8.27 17.10
CA ARG A 84 5.79 -7.52 17.89
C ARG A 84 5.36 -6.05 17.99
N ARG A 85 5.36 -5.50 19.21
CA ARG A 85 4.86 -4.15 19.52
C ARG A 85 5.32 -3.07 18.55
N GLU A 86 6.63 -2.96 18.32
CA GLU A 86 7.21 -1.97 17.40
C GLU A 86 6.68 -2.12 15.98
N ARG A 87 6.51 -3.35 15.48
CA ARG A 87 5.93 -3.59 14.16
C ARG A 87 4.46 -3.20 14.11
N ARG A 88 3.71 -3.52 15.17
CA ARG A 88 2.28 -3.17 15.31
C ARG A 88 2.05 -1.65 15.34
N GLU A 89 2.85 -0.91 16.09
CA GLU A 89 2.75 0.56 16.17
C GLU A 89 3.10 1.22 14.81
N VAL A 90 4.11 0.70 14.10
CA VAL A 90 4.42 1.14 12.72
C VAL A 90 3.28 0.83 11.77
N LEU A 91 2.72 -0.40 11.84
CA LEU A 91 1.59 -0.80 10.99
C LEU A 91 0.37 0.10 11.20
N SER A 92 0.03 0.47 12.45
CA SER A 92 -1.11 1.35 12.69
C SER A 92 -0.98 2.69 11.97
N VAL A 93 0.21 3.28 11.92
CA VAL A 93 0.43 4.56 11.22
C VAL A 93 0.58 4.35 9.71
N LEU A 94 1.21 3.26 9.30
CA LEU A 94 1.42 2.93 7.90
C LEU A 94 0.10 2.70 7.16
N LEU A 95 -0.85 1.95 7.74
CA LEU A 95 -2.14 1.69 7.09
C LEU A 95 -2.90 2.99 6.81
N LEU A 96 -2.96 3.91 7.79
CA LEU A 96 -3.53 5.24 7.60
C LEU A 96 -2.82 5.99 6.46
N THR A 97 -1.49 5.98 6.47
CA THR A 97 -0.68 6.67 5.46
C THR A 97 -0.96 6.13 4.07
N LEU A 98 -1.02 4.80 3.90
CA LEU A 98 -1.32 4.17 2.62
C LEU A 98 -2.71 4.58 2.10
N ILE A 99 -3.73 4.62 2.95
CA ILE A 99 -5.10 5.04 2.59
C ILE A 99 -5.13 6.52 2.17
N ILE A 100 -4.42 7.40 2.87
CA ILE A 100 -4.40 8.84 2.57
C ILE A 100 -3.84 9.14 1.19
N TYR A 101 -2.84 8.38 0.76
CA TYR A 101 -2.20 8.53 -0.55
C TYR A 101 -2.78 7.58 -1.61
N CYS A 102 -3.77 6.76 -1.25
CA CYS A 102 -4.41 5.82 -2.16
C CYS A 102 -5.33 6.53 -3.16
N ASP A 103 -5.27 6.09 -4.42
CA ASP A 103 -6.25 6.46 -5.43
C ASP A 103 -7.48 5.54 -5.39
N PHE A 104 -8.62 6.12 -5.03
CA PHE A 104 -9.91 5.42 -4.98
C PHE A 104 -10.73 5.57 -6.28
N SER A 105 -10.19 6.20 -7.33
CA SER A 105 -10.97 6.37 -8.56
C SER A 105 -11.17 5.03 -9.28
N PRO A 106 -12.42 4.58 -9.53
CA PRO A 106 -12.66 3.37 -10.31
C PRO A 106 -12.35 3.54 -11.81
N ALA A 107 -12.12 4.78 -12.25
CA ALA A 107 -11.73 5.12 -13.62
C ALA A 107 -10.25 4.82 -13.89
N SER A 108 -9.44 4.69 -12.84
CA SER A 108 -8.01 4.41 -12.98
C SER A 108 -7.77 3.04 -13.61
N GLU A 109 -6.74 2.95 -14.46
CA GLU A 109 -6.35 1.69 -15.12
C GLU A 109 -5.93 0.64 -14.10
N TYR A 110 -5.21 1.06 -13.06
CA TYR A 110 -4.79 0.23 -11.94
C TYR A 110 -5.44 0.76 -10.66
N LEU A 111 -6.31 -0.05 -10.04
CA LEU A 111 -7.01 0.36 -8.82
C LEU A 111 -6.05 0.47 -7.63
N PHE A 112 -6.38 1.40 -6.73
CA PHE A 112 -5.77 1.53 -5.41
C PHE A 112 -4.25 1.75 -5.41
N GLU A 113 -3.73 2.45 -6.42
CA GLU A 113 -2.35 2.88 -6.42
C GLU A 113 -2.11 3.90 -5.31
N VAL A 114 -1.08 3.68 -4.49
CA VAL A 114 -0.59 4.64 -3.52
C VAL A 114 0.31 5.64 -4.24
N ARG A 115 -0.19 6.87 -4.42
CA ARG A 115 0.47 7.96 -5.15
C ARG A 115 1.52 8.68 -4.30
N ALA A 116 2.39 7.90 -3.67
CA ALA A 116 3.51 8.38 -2.85
C ALA A 116 4.68 7.39 -2.89
N ASN A 117 5.90 7.90 -2.88
CA ASN A 117 7.09 7.06 -2.79
C ASN A 117 7.34 6.58 -1.36
N ILE A 118 8.14 5.52 -1.20
CA ILE A 118 8.37 4.88 0.10
C ILE A 118 9.06 5.79 1.12
N GLU A 119 9.95 6.69 0.67
CA GLU A 119 10.64 7.66 1.53
C GLU A 119 9.67 8.68 2.11
N HIS A 120 8.77 9.20 1.27
CA HIS A 120 7.69 10.07 1.69
C HIS A 120 6.75 9.37 2.65
N ILE A 121 6.33 8.13 2.35
CA ILE A 121 5.52 7.32 3.27
C ILE A 121 6.23 7.15 4.63
N ALA A 122 7.53 6.87 4.63
CA ALA A 122 8.30 6.71 5.85
C ALA A 122 8.44 8.00 6.66
N ASN A 123 8.65 9.13 5.99
CA ASN A 123 8.61 10.46 6.61
C ASN A 123 7.23 10.73 7.22
N MET A 124 6.15 10.40 6.51
CA MET A 124 4.78 10.57 7.01
C MET A 124 4.48 9.71 8.24
N CYS A 125 5.13 8.55 8.36
CA CYS A 125 5.02 7.69 9.53
C CYS A 125 5.93 8.08 10.71
N ASN A 126 6.75 9.14 10.56
CA ASN A 126 7.84 9.47 11.47
C ASN A 126 8.79 8.27 11.72
N GLN A 127 9.16 7.58 10.65
CA GLN A 127 10.01 6.37 10.71
C GLN A 127 11.23 6.45 9.78
N ALA A 128 11.43 7.58 9.10
CA ALA A 128 12.66 7.87 8.41
C ALA A 128 13.66 8.52 9.37
N TYR A 129 14.89 8.03 9.39
CA TYR A 129 15.95 8.54 10.26
C TYR A 129 17.30 8.50 9.55
N VAL A 130 18.21 9.41 9.93
CA VAL A 130 19.59 9.41 9.44
C VAL A 130 20.41 8.42 10.26
N SER A 131 21.24 7.64 9.57
CA SER A 131 22.17 6.69 10.17
C SER A 131 23.54 6.83 9.53
N TRP A 132 24.56 6.49 10.29
CA TRP A 132 25.95 6.48 9.83
C TRP A 132 26.30 5.09 9.29
N ASP A 133 26.93 5.04 8.12
CA ASP A 133 27.57 3.81 7.65
C ASP A 133 28.97 3.64 8.26
N LYS A 134 29.53 2.43 8.20
CA LYS A 134 30.90 2.13 8.65
C LYS A 134 31.96 3.02 7.97
N SER A 135 31.65 3.53 6.77
CA SER A 135 32.49 4.47 6.01
C SER A 135 32.21 5.95 6.32
N GLY A 136 31.47 6.28 7.39
CA GLY A 136 31.19 7.66 7.81
C GLY A 136 30.15 8.42 6.97
N LYS A 137 29.54 7.80 5.96
CA LYS A 137 28.52 8.44 5.11
C LYS A 137 27.15 8.42 5.76
N ASN A 138 26.46 9.56 5.72
CA ASN A 138 25.07 9.69 6.14
C ASN A 138 24.12 9.01 5.16
N ARG A 139 23.22 8.17 5.69
CA ARG A 139 22.16 7.50 4.92
C ARG A 139 20.82 7.61 5.62
N VAL A 140 19.80 7.99 4.86
CA VAL A 140 18.41 7.93 5.32
C VAL A 140 17.96 6.47 5.31
N ARG A 141 17.48 5.99 6.45
CA ARG A 141 16.94 4.65 6.65
C ARG A 141 15.48 4.71 7.09
N TYR A 142 14.76 3.66 6.75
CA TYR A 142 13.35 3.46 7.06
C TYR A 142 13.02 1.96 7.07
N ASP A 143 13.94 1.16 7.60
CA ASP A 143 13.86 -0.31 7.62
C ASP A 143 12.59 -0.80 8.34
N THR A 144 12.12 -0.06 9.34
CA THR A 144 10.88 -0.37 10.04
C THR A 144 9.67 -0.32 9.10
N VAL A 145 9.59 0.68 8.23
CA VAL A 145 8.51 0.78 7.23
C VAL A 145 8.67 -0.29 6.16
N LEU A 146 9.90 -0.58 5.73
CA LEU A 146 10.16 -1.62 4.75
C LEU A 146 9.70 -3.00 5.22
N ASN A 147 10.04 -3.44 6.44
CA ASN A 147 9.55 -4.76 6.88
C ASN A 147 8.05 -4.75 7.23
N ALA A 148 7.44 -3.59 7.50
CA ALA A 148 5.99 -3.49 7.62
C ALA A 148 5.30 -3.66 6.25
N ILE A 149 5.82 -3.03 5.19
CA ILE A 149 5.39 -3.22 3.81
C ILE A 149 5.58 -4.68 3.38
N GLN A 150 6.72 -5.30 3.67
CA GLN A 150 6.94 -6.71 3.40
C GLN A 150 5.89 -7.60 4.09
N MET A 151 5.58 -7.32 5.36
CA MET A 151 4.54 -8.06 6.09
C MET A 151 3.16 -7.95 5.43
N LEU A 152 2.78 -6.76 4.95
CA LEU A 152 1.52 -6.55 4.23
C LEU A 152 1.50 -7.27 2.87
N GLU A 153 2.63 -7.28 2.15
CA GLU A 153 2.74 -7.97 0.86
C GLU A 153 2.66 -9.49 1.02
N GLU A 154 3.34 -10.03 2.04
CA GLU A 154 3.32 -11.46 2.36
C GLU A 154 1.94 -11.92 2.86
N ALA A 155 1.19 -11.04 3.53
CA ALA A 155 -0.21 -11.27 3.88
C ALA A 155 -1.19 -11.06 2.71
N GLU A 156 -0.68 -10.80 1.49
CA GLU A 156 -1.45 -10.58 0.27
C GLU A 156 -2.40 -9.37 0.34
N LEU A 157 -2.13 -8.43 1.25
CA LEU A 157 -2.91 -7.19 1.41
C LEU A 157 -2.46 -6.10 0.44
N ILE A 158 -1.20 -6.12 -0.01
CA ILE A 158 -0.68 -5.16 -0.98
C ILE A 158 0.13 -5.88 -2.06
N THR A 159 0.35 -5.18 -3.17
CA THR A 159 1.26 -5.60 -4.25
C THR A 159 2.27 -4.50 -4.50
N VAL A 160 3.54 -4.88 -4.57
CA VAL A 160 4.65 -3.92 -4.63
C VAL A 160 5.50 -4.18 -5.86
N LEU A 161 5.62 -3.17 -6.72
CA LEU A 161 6.64 -3.14 -7.76
C LEU A 161 7.95 -2.63 -7.15
N ARG A 162 9.00 -3.44 -7.22
CA ARG A 162 10.34 -3.07 -6.77
C ARG A 162 11.25 -2.85 -7.96
N GLU A 163 11.89 -1.69 -8.01
CA GLU A 163 12.92 -1.37 -9.00
C GLU A 163 14.25 -1.09 -8.32
N TYR A 164 15.33 -1.28 -9.07
CA TYR A 164 16.67 -0.99 -8.60
C TYR A 164 16.87 0.52 -8.51
N ASP A 165 17.03 1.03 -7.28
CA ASP A 165 17.46 2.41 -7.07
C ASP A 165 18.97 2.50 -7.22
N ARG A 166 19.44 3.20 -8.27
CA ARG A 166 20.88 3.40 -8.53
C ARG A 166 21.58 4.18 -7.42
N LEU A 167 20.89 5.14 -6.79
CA LEU A 167 21.47 5.95 -5.70
C LEU A 167 21.58 5.13 -4.42
N GLY A 168 20.53 4.39 -4.08
CA GLY A 168 20.47 3.54 -2.89
C GLY A 168 21.14 2.17 -3.06
N GLN A 169 21.56 1.80 -4.28
CA GLN A 169 22.07 0.49 -4.69
C GLN A 169 21.22 -0.69 -4.19
N LYS A 170 19.89 -0.51 -4.12
CA LYS A 170 18.96 -1.49 -3.55
C LYS A 170 17.65 -1.47 -4.32
N HIS A 171 17.01 -2.63 -4.41
CA HIS A 171 15.64 -2.72 -4.90
C HIS A 171 14.68 -2.10 -3.88
N LYS A 172 14.03 -0.99 -4.25
CA LYS A 172 13.10 -0.26 -3.39
C LYS A 172 11.66 -0.44 -3.87
N PRO A 173 10.66 -0.43 -2.96
CA PRO A 173 9.26 -0.28 -3.32
C PRO A 173 9.04 1.03 -4.07
N MET A 174 8.83 0.97 -5.39
CA MET A 174 8.60 2.16 -6.21
C MET A 174 7.12 2.44 -6.42
N ARG A 175 6.32 1.39 -6.63
CA ARG A 175 4.86 1.49 -6.74
C ARG A 175 4.21 0.49 -5.80
N ILE A 176 3.17 0.93 -5.11
CA ILE A 176 2.44 0.12 -4.13
C ILE A 176 0.96 0.20 -4.53
N PHE A 177 0.32 -0.96 -4.63
CA PHE A 177 -1.10 -1.11 -4.90
C PHE A 177 -1.74 -1.79 -3.71
N LEU A 178 -2.82 -1.23 -3.19
CA LEU A 178 -3.60 -1.92 -2.16
C LEU A 178 -4.47 -2.98 -2.85
N ASN A 179 -4.42 -4.21 -2.36
CA ASN A 179 -5.28 -5.26 -2.90
C ASN A 179 -6.69 -5.09 -2.31
N VAL A 180 -7.69 -5.74 -2.91
CA VAL A 180 -9.08 -5.68 -2.40
C VAL A 180 -9.14 -6.19 -0.97
N GLU A 181 -8.38 -7.25 -0.67
CA GLU A 181 -8.22 -7.84 0.66
C GLU A 181 -7.79 -6.84 1.73
N PHE A 182 -7.02 -5.79 1.35
CA PHE A 182 -6.68 -4.70 2.26
C PHE A 182 -7.92 -4.04 2.85
N PHE A 183 -8.97 -3.86 2.07
CA PHE A 183 -10.20 -3.24 2.52
C PHE A 183 -11.11 -4.24 3.22
N LEU A 184 -11.16 -5.47 2.71
CA LEU A 184 -11.93 -6.56 3.34
C LEU A 184 -11.46 -6.84 4.77
N MET A 185 -10.16 -6.64 5.05
CA MET A 185 -9.59 -6.83 6.37
C MET A 185 -10.22 -5.94 7.47
N PHE A 186 -10.92 -4.88 7.09
CA PHE A 186 -11.65 -3.99 7.99
C PHE A 186 -13.12 -4.39 8.21
N GLY A 187 -13.52 -5.59 7.78
CA GLY A 187 -14.89 -6.10 7.88
C GLY A 187 -15.84 -5.35 6.93
N VAL A 188 -15.34 -4.99 5.75
CA VAL A 188 -16.14 -4.42 4.66
C VAL A 188 -16.34 -5.52 3.64
N THR A 189 -17.57 -5.70 3.16
CA THR A 189 -17.85 -6.68 2.09
C THR A 189 -17.41 -6.14 0.73
N GLU A 190 -17.20 -7.02 -0.23
CA GLU A 190 -16.91 -6.65 -1.61
C GLU A 190 -17.99 -5.74 -2.22
N LYS A 191 -19.27 -6.06 -1.97
CA LYS A 191 -20.43 -5.27 -2.42
C LYS A 191 -20.41 -3.86 -1.83
N GLU A 192 -20.11 -3.74 -0.54
CA GLU A 192 -19.95 -2.43 0.11
C GLU A 192 -18.77 -1.65 -0.47
N LEU A 193 -17.64 -2.30 -0.73
CA LEU A 193 -16.48 -1.66 -1.35
C LEU A 193 -16.83 -1.12 -2.75
N ARG A 194 -17.50 -1.92 -3.59
CA ARG A 194 -17.98 -1.46 -4.91
C ARG A 194 -18.87 -0.22 -4.78
N LYS A 195 -19.85 -0.25 -3.87
CA LYS A 195 -20.74 0.87 -3.62
C LYS A 195 -19.96 2.13 -3.24
N ILE A 196 -19.00 2.01 -2.32
CA ILE A 196 -18.13 3.13 -1.89
C ILE A 196 -17.36 3.72 -3.08
N LEU A 197 -16.88 2.90 -4.01
CA LEU A 197 -16.16 3.36 -5.21
C LEU A 197 -17.08 4.08 -6.21
N VAL A 198 -18.29 3.55 -6.43
CA VAL A 198 -19.29 4.18 -7.31
C VAL A 198 -19.71 5.53 -6.73
N ASP A 199 -19.98 5.59 -5.42
CA ASP A 199 -20.33 6.84 -4.71
C ASP A 199 -19.17 7.84 -4.78
N PHE A 200 -17.93 7.38 -4.67
CA PHE A 200 -16.74 8.21 -4.85
C PHE A 200 -16.66 8.79 -6.26
N HIS A 201 -16.88 7.96 -7.30
CA HIS A 201 -16.90 8.41 -8.68
C HIS A 201 -18.00 9.46 -8.93
N LYS A 202 -19.20 9.20 -8.41
CA LYS A 202 -20.33 10.15 -8.45
C LYS A 202 -19.95 11.48 -7.81
N TYR A 203 -19.34 11.43 -6.64
CA TYR A 203 -18.85 12.63 -5.95
C TYR A 203 -17.79 13.38 -6.77
N GLN A 204 -16.84 12.68 -7.39
CA GLN A 204 -15.82 13.31 -8.25
C GLN A 204 -16.45 14.00 -9.46
N PHE A 205 -17.45 13.37 -10.07
CA PHE A 205 -18.19 13.89 -11.21
C PHE A 205 -18.99 15.14 -10.84
N VAL A 206 -19.86 15.06 -9.82
CA VAL A 206 -20.72 16.18 -9.38
C VAL A 206 -19.92 17.42 -8.99
N ASN A 207 -18.74 17.23 -8.38
CA ASN A 207 -17.88 18.34 -7.95
C ASN A 207 -16.84 18.77 -9.00
N ASN A 208 -16.92 18.28 -10.25
CA ASN A 208 -15.97 18.57 -11.33
C ASN A 208 -14.49 18.36 -10.93
N ARG A 209 -14.22 17.34 -10.10
CA ARG A 209 -12.87 17.05 -9.58
C ARG A 209 -12.06 16.11 -10.48
N GLY A 210 -12.62 15.64 -11.60
CA GLY A 210 -11.94 14.72 -12.53
C GLY A 210 -10.60 15.26 -13.04
N ASN A 211 -10.58 16.49 -13.56
CA ASN A 211 -9.37 17.12 -14.09
C ASN A 211 -8.30 17.31 -13.01
N GLN A 212 -8.67 17.69 -11.78
CA GLN A 212 -7.72 17.82 -10.68
C GLN A 212 -7.10 16.48 -10.28
N THR A 213 -7.88 15.40 -10.26
CA THR A 213 -7.39 14.04 -9.98
C THR A 213 -6.44 13.56 -11.07
N PHE A 214 -6.73 13.87 -12.33
CA PHE A 214 -5.88 13.56 -13.48
C PHE A 214 -4.54 14.30 -13.41
N GLU A 215 -4.55 15.61 -13.18
CA GLU A 215 -3.32 16.41 -13.03
C GLU A 215 -2.44 15.92 -11.86
N ARG A 216 -3.05 15.56 -10.73
CA ARG A 216 -2.32 14.95 -9.61
C ARG A 216 -1.71 13.61 -9.98
N TYR A 217 -2.39 12.83 -10.83
CA TYR A 217 -1.86 11.55 -11.30
C TYR A 217 -0.67 11.74 -12.22
N LYS A 218 -0.78 12.65 -13.19
CA LYS A 218 0.30 13.00 -14.12
C LYS A 218 1.55 13.42 -13.35
N LYS A 219 1.42 14.34 -12.39
CA LYS A 219 2.54 14.75 -11.52
C LYS A 219 3.16 13.59 -10.73
N HIS A 220 2.38 12.56 -10.38
CA HIS A 220 2.91 11.35 -9.72
C HIS A 220 3.70 10.49 -10.71
N LEU A 221 3.21 10.29 -11.93
CA LEU A 221 3.93 9.58 -12.99
C LEU A 221 5.23 10.29 -13.38
N ASP A 222 5.21 11.61 -13.56
CA ASP A 222 6.39 12.41 -13.87
C ASP A 222 7.48 12.25 -12.78
N LYS A 223 7.08 12.14 -11.50
CA LYS A 223 8.01 11.88 -10.38
C LYS A 223 8.61 10.47 -10.42
N LEU A 224 7.84 9.48 -10.89
CA LEU A 224 8.33 8.11 -11.05
C LEU A 224 9.31 8.03 -12.22
N GLU A 225 9.00 8.66 -13.34
CA GLU A 225 9.86 8.73 -14.53
C GLU A 225 11.20 9.41 -14.21
N ASN A 226 11.17 10.55 -13.52
CA ASN A 226 12.38 11.23 -13.04
C ASN A 226 13.25 10.38 -12.10
N LYS A 227 12.66 9.39 -11.42
CA LYS A 227 13.38 8.43 -10.58
C LYS A 227 13.88 7.21 -11.35
N GLY A 228 13.73 7.18 -12.68
CA GLY A 228 14.10 6.06 -13.53
C GLY A 228 13.28 4.79 -13.27
N VAL A 229 12.07 4.94 -12.72
CA VAL A 229 11.18 3.81 -12.49
C VAL A 229 10.65 3.33 -13.83
N VAL A 230 10.90 2.05 -14.14
CA VAL A 230 10.44 1.41 -15.36
C VAL A 230 8.90 1.49 -15.46
N ASP A 231 8.40 1.84 -16.64
CA ASP A 231 6.96 1.87 -16.90
C ASP A 231 6.34 0.50 -16.61
N ILE A 232 5.16 0.49 -15.95
CA ILE A 232 4.41 -0.76 -15.71
C ILE A 232 4.11 -1.50 -17.01
N LYS A 233 4.07 -0.80 -18.14
CA LYS A 233 3.92 -1.44 -19.47
C LYS A 233 4.98 -2.49 -19.76
N GLN A 234 6.21 -2.34 -19.24
CA GLN A 234 7.28 -3.33 -19.41
C GLN A 234 7.13 -4.54 -18.47
N HIS A 235 6.29 -4.43 -17.44
CA HIS A 235 6.00 -5.50 -16.47
C HIS A 235 4.70 -6.22 -16.81
N HIS A 236 4.70 -6.98 -17.92
CA HIS A 236 3.50 -7.62 -18.48
C HIS A 236 2.71 -8.46 -17.45
N SER A 237 3.39 -9.25 -16.61
CA SER A 237 2.74 -10.09 -15.60
C SER A 237 2.04 -9.28 -14.51
N LEU A 238 2.70 -8.24 -13.99
CA LEU A 238 2.11 -7.34 -13.00
C LEU A 238 0.96 -6.52 -13.61
N ARG A 239 1.16 -5.98 -14.81
CA ARG A 239 0.11 -5.24 -15.53
C ARG A 239 -1.15 -6.08 -15.70
N ASN A 240 -1.00 -7.31 -16.18
CA ASN A 240 -2.13 -8.22 -16.38
C ASN A 240 -2.81 -8.58 -15.05
N LEU A 241 -2.05 -8.78 -13.98
CA LEU A 241 -2.60 -9.01 -12.64
C LEU A 241 -3.44 -7.82 -12.15
N LEU A 242 -2.95 -6.59 -12.31
CA LEU A 242 -3.66 -5.39 -11.88
C LEU A 242 -4.92 -5.14 -12.70
N ILE A 243 -4.86 -5.33 -14.03
CA ILE A 243 -6.03 -5.26 -14.92
C ILE A 243 -7.06 -6.31 -14.53
N LYS A 244 -6.62 -7.55 -14.29
CA LYS A 244 -7.51 -8.63 -13.84
C LYS A 244 -8.21 -8.28 -12.54
N ARG A 245 -7.48 -7.80 -11.53
CA ARG A 245 -8.08 -7.39 -10.25
C ARG A 245 -9.11 -6.26 -10.40
N ARG A 246 -8.85 -5.31 -11.30
CA ARG A 246 -9.81 -4.27 -11.63
C ARG A 246 -11.10 -4.87 -12.19
N LYS A 247 -11.00 -5.81 -13.13
CA LYS A 247 -12.14 -6.54 -13.70
C LYS A 247 -12.87 -7.36 -12.64
N ASP A 248 -12.13 -8.16 -11.86
CA ASP A 248 -12.70 -9.02 -10.82
C ASP A 248 -13.44 -8.21 -9.74
N LEU A 249 -12.98 -7.00 -9.40
CA LEU A 249 -13.68 -6.16 -8.42
C LEU A 249 -14.86 -5.39 -9.01
N LEU A 250 -14.68 -4.74 -10.16
CA LEU A 250 -15.69 -3.80 -10.66
C LEU A 250 -16.76 -4.49 -11.52
N GLY A 251 -16.44 -5.61 -12.17
CA GLY A 251 -17.29 -6.17 -13.21
C GLY A 251 -17.32 -5.31 -14.48
N GLU A 252 -17.86 -5.86 -15.56
CA GLU A 252 -17.90 -5.17 -16.85
C GLU A 252 -18.92 -4.01 -16.82
N HIS A 253 -20.01 -4.11 -16.03
CA HIS A 253 -21.04 -3.08 -15.97
C HIS A 253 -20.53 -1.78 -15.34
N ILE A 254 -19.84 -1.86 -14.20
CA ILE A 254 -19.28 -0.67 -13.54
C ILE A 254 -18.14 -0.08 -14.38
N ILE A 255 -17.30 -0.92 -15.02
CA ILE A 255 -16.23 -0.45 -15.89
C ILE A 255 -16.80 0.38 -17.05
N LYS A 256 -17.84 -0.14 -17.73
CA LYS A 256 -18.53 0.60 -18.80
C LYS A 256 -19.14 1.88 -18.27
N PHE A 257 -19.84 1.82 -17.13
CA PHE A 257 -20.47 2.99 -16.52
C PHE A 257 -19.47 4.11 -16.20
N VAL A 258 -18.35 3.78 -15.56
CA VAL A 258 -17.32 4.73 -15.17
C VAL A 258 -16.58 5.32 -16.37
N SER A 259 -16.55 4.60 -17.51
CA SER A 259 -15.96 5.12 -18.76
C SER A 259 -16.83 6.16 -19.47
N GLN A 260 -18.10 6.30 -19.09
CA GLN A 260 -19.02 7.26 -19.70
C GLN A 260 -18.66 8.70 -19.30
N ARG A 261 -18.55 9.60 -20.28
CA ARG A 261 -18.31 11.04 -20.04
C ARG A 261 -19.44 11.70 -19.24
N LYS A 262 -20.67 11.24 -19.40
CA LYS A 262 -21.86 11.62 -18.64
C LYS A 262 -22.64 10.34 -18.31
N PRO A 263 -22.52 9.80 -17.09
CA PRO A 263 -23.21 8.57 -16.73
C PRO A 263 -24.73 8.75 -16.78
N VAL A 264 -25.43 7.85 -17.49
CA VAL A 264 -26.82 8.09 -17.92
C VAL A 264 -27.85 7.98 -16.78
N ASN A 265 -27.63 7.19 -15.73
CA ASN A 265 -28.43 7.27 -14.50
C ASN A 265 -27.71 6.52 -13.36
N TYR A 266 -27.34 7.20 -12.26
CA TYR A 266 -26.70 6.54 -11.11
C TYR A 266 -27.69 5.66 -10.31
N LEU A 267 -29.00 5.82 -10.51
CA LEU A 267 -30.03 5.11 -9.74
C LEU A 267 -30.31 3.71 -10.27
N GLU A 268 -30.00 3.44 -11.54
CA GLU A 268 -30.27 2.18 -12.23
C GLU A 268 -29.03 1.27 -12.32
N LEU A 269 -27.90 1.67 -11.73
CA LEU A 269 -26.69 0.87 -11.78
C LEU A 269 -26.84 -0.35 -10.87
N ASP A 270 -27.08 -1.52 -11.48
CA ASP A 270 -27.02 -2.79 -10.76
C ASP A 270 -25.59 -3.09 -10.33
N ILE A 271 -25.38 -3.23 -9.02
CA ILE A 271 -24.08 -3.57 -8.44
C ILE A 271 -24.00 -5.09 -8.41
N GLU A 272 -23.34 -5.67 -9.41
CA GLU A 272 -23.05 -7.10 -9.50
C GLU A 272 -22.56 -7.64 -8.14
N SER A 273 -23.07 -8.79 -7.70
CA SER A 273 -22.57 -9.54 -6.55
C SER A 273 -21.63 -10.67 -7.01
N ASP A 274 -20.66 -11.02 -6.16
CA ASP A 274 -19.85 -12.24 -6.29
C ASP A 274 -18.94 -12.37 -7.53
N VAL A 275 -18.40 -11.25 -8.00
CA VAL A 275 -17.45 -11.24 -9.14
C VAL A 275 -16.01 -11.43 -8.68
N PHE A 276 -15.67 -10.94 -7.49
CA PHE A 276 -14.31 -10.97 -6.98
C PHE A 276 -13.94 -12.35 -6.47
N LYS A 277 -12.76 -12.82 -6.87
CA LYS A 277 -12.16 -14.05 -6.35
C LYS A 277 -11.07 -13.70 -5.33
N PRO A 278 -11.37 -13.76 -4.02
CA PRO A 278 -10.39 -13.44 -2.99
C PRO A 278 -9.21 -14.43 -2.99
N CYS A 279 -8.05 -13.98 -2.49
CA CYS A 279 -6.86 -14.83 -2.38
C CYS A 279 -6.97 -15.96 -1.34
N PHE A 280 -7.97 -15.86 -0.45
CA PHE A 280 -8.47 -16.91 0.43
C PHE A 280 -9.92 -17.20 0.07
N ARG A 281 -10.43 -18.40 0.34
CA ARG A 281 -11.84 -18.76 0.07
C ARG A 281 -12.84 -17.71 0.58
N SER A 282 -12.61 -17.21 1.79
CA SER A 282 -13.37 -16.12 2.37
C SER A 282 -12.56 -15.42 3.46
N PHE A 283 -13.07 -14.29 3.95
CA PHE A 283 -12.48 -13.62 5.12
C PHE A 283 -12.53 -14.49 6.38
N ALA A 284 -13.59 -15.28 6.57
CA ALA A 284 -13.74 -16.18 7.71
C ALA A 284 -12.79 -17.38 7.64
N ASP A 285 -12.52 -17.88 6.43
CA ASP A 285 -11.79 -19.14 6.23
C ASP A 285 -10.27 -18.97 6.13
N CYS A 286 -9.75 -17.74 6.14
CA CYS A 286 -8.33 -17.48 5.89
C CYS A 286 -7.38 -18.12 6.93
N ASN A 287 -7.87 -18.45 8.14
CA ASN A 287 -7.10 -19.10 9.19
C ASN A 287 -7.25 -20.63 9.21
N THR A 288 -8.04 -21.21 8.29
CA THR A 288 -8.16 -22.68 8.17
C THR A 288 -6.80 -23.28 7.81
N ASN A 289 -6.54 -24.50 8.28
CA ASN A 289 -5.25 -25.16 8.04
C ASN A 289 -4.96 -25.26 6.53
N GLU A 290 -5.97 -25.60 5.72
CA GLU A 290 -5.85 -25.68 4.26
C GLU A 290 -5.38 -24.36 3.64
N GLU A 291 -6.04 -23.24 3.97
CA GLU A 291 -5.69 -21.92 3.45
C GLU A 291 -4.32 -21.43 3.94
N VAL A 292 -3.97 -21.72 5.19
CA VAL A 292 -2.64 -21.43 5.75
C VAL A 292 -1.55 -22.23 5.02
N GLN A 293 -1.78 -23.50 4.69
CA GLN A 293 -0.84 -24.30 3.89
C GLN A 293 -0.71 -23.76 2.46
N LYS A 294 -1.82 -23.36 1.82
CA LYS A 294 -1.79 -22.72 0.50
C LYS A 294 -0.97 -21.43 0.53
N LEU A 295 -1.19 -20.57 1.52
CA LEU A 295 -0.41 -19.35 1.71
C LEU A 295 1.08 -19.66 1.90
N ARG A 296 1.41 -20.64 2.75
CA ARG A 296 2.79 -21.08 2.98
C ARG A 296 3.46 -21.53 1.68
N LYS A 297 2.78 -22.35 0.87
CA LYS A 297 3.28 -22.78 -0.44
C LYS A 297 3.54 -21.58 -1.36
N ARG A 298 2.60 -20.63 -1.44
CA ARG A 298 2.77 -19.39 -2.24
C ARG A 298 3.98 -18.56 -1.77
N LEU A 299 4.19 -18.43 -0.45
CA LEU A 299 5.34 -17.73 0.11
C LEU A 299 6.66 -18.43 -0.25
N TYR A 300 6.69 -19.75 -0.14
CA TYR A 300 7.85 -20.56 -0.53
C TYR A 300 8.18 -20.40 -2.02
N ASP A 301 7.18 -20.51 -2.89
CA ASP A 301 7.35 -20.33 -4.34
C ASP A 301 7.87 -18.93 -4.69
N LYS A 302 7.35 -17.88 -4.03
CA LYS A 302 7.84 -16.50 -4.19
C LYS A 302 9.30 -16.36 -3.78
N GLU A 303 9.71 -16.95 -2.65
CA GLU A 303 11.12 -16.86 -2.22
C GLU A 303 12.04 -17.66 -3.15
N ARG A 304 11.61 -18.81 -3.65
CA ARG A 304 12.36 -19.58 -4.66
C ARG A 304 12.58 -18.78 -5.94
N ILE A 305 11.56 -18.04 -6.42
CA ILE A 305 11.70 -17.15 -7.58
C ILE A 305 12.71 -16.03 -7.28
N ARG A 306 12.64 -15.42 -6.09
CA ARG A 306 13.59 -14.37 -5.67
C ARG A 306 15.02 -14.92 -5.58
N GLN A 307 15.20 -16.13 -5.05
CA GLN A 307 16.49 -16.78 -4.95
C GLN A 307 17.09 -17.02 -6.35
N ARG A 308 16.33 -17.60 -7.28
CA ARG A 308 16.76 -17.78 -8.68
C ARG A 308 17.15 -16.46 -9.34
N ALA A 309 16.39 -15.38 -9.07
CA ALA A 309 16.72 -14.05 -9.58
C ALA A 309 18.03 -13.50 -8.99
N ARG A 310 18.29 -13.72 -7.68
CA ARG A 310 19.57 -13.36 -7.03
C ARG A 310 20.74 -14.15 -7.61
N GLU A 311 20.58 -15.45 -7.80
CA GLU A 311 21.59 -16.33 -8.41
C GLU A 311 21.90 -15.91 -9.84
N LYS A 312 20.88 -15.64 -10.66
CA LYS A 312 21.07 -15.12 -12.02
C LYS A 312 21.84 -13.80 -12.00
N ALA A 313 21.45 -12.84 -11.16
CA ALA A 313 22.14 -11.56 -11.05
C ALA A 313 23.61 -11.71 -10.60
N ALA A 314 23.90 -12.63 -9.67
CA ALA A 314 25.26 -12.94 -9.23
C ALA A 314 26.10 -13.54 -10.37
N ASN A 315 25.53 -14.49 -11.12
CA ASN A 315 26.19 -15.09 -12.28
C ASN A 315 26.47 -14.06 -13.38
N ASP A 316 25.52 -13.17 -13.66
CA ASP A 316 25.70 -12.07 -14.63
C ASP A 316 26.84 -11.12 -14.21
N ILE A 317 26.98 -10.85 -12.90
CA ILE A 317 28.09 -10.03 -12.37
C ILE A 317 29.42 -10.77 -12.54
N LEU A 318 29.48 -12.06 -12.18
CA LEU A 318 30.69 -12.88 -12.32
C LEU A 318 31.13 -12.97 -13.78
N TYR A 319 30.19 -13.23 -14.69
CA TYR A 319 30.45 -13.27 -16.13
C TYR A 319 31.02 -11.94 -16.64
N ARG A 320 30.42 -10.80 -16.26
CA ARG A 320 30.92 -9.47 -16.63
C ARG A 320 32.30 -9.17 -16.05
N LYS A 321 32.61 -9.70 -14.87
CA LYS A 321 33.93 -9.54 -14.25
C LYS A 321 34.98 -10.35 -15.01
N ALA A 322 34.70 -11.62 -15.29
CA ALA A 322 35.58 -12.50 -16.07
C ALA A 322 35.85 -11.95 -17.48
N LEU A 323 34.81 -11.48 -18.17
CA LEU A 323 34.93 -10.83 -19.48
C LEU A 323 35.84 -9.59 -19.42
N ARG A 324 35.75 -8.80 -18.34
CA ARG A 324 36.59 -7.61 -18.15
C ARG A 324 38.04 -7.98 -17.89
N GLU A 325 38.27 -9.03 -17.10
CA GLU A 325 39.61 -9.57 -16.83
C GLU A 325 40.26 -10.09 -18.11
N SER A 326 39.52 -10.85 -18.94
CA SER A 326 40.04 -11.34 -20.23
C SER A 326 40.43 -10.19 -21.16
N TYR A 327 39.59 -9.15 -21.30
CA TYR A 327 39.94 -7.98 -22.11
C TYR A 327 41.19 -7.25 -21.60
N ILE A 328 41.39 -7.16 -20.28
CA ILE A 328 42.58 -6.53 -19.70
C ILE A 328 43.82 -7.38 -20.00
N THR A 329 43.73 -8.71 -19.87
CA THR A 329 44.83 -9.63 -20.19
C THR A 329 45.19 -9.57 -21.67
N ASP A 330 44.20 -9.55 -22.56
CA ASP A 330 44.42 -9.42 -24.01
C ASP A 330 45.11 -8.08 -24.33
N LEU A 331 44.63 -6.97 -23.76
CA LEU A 331 45.25 -5.65 -23.94
C LEU A 331 46.70 -5.60 -23.43
N GLN A 332 46.99 -6.28 -22.31
CA GLN A 332 48.36 -6.37 -21.78
C GLN A 332 49.28 -7.17 -22.71
N HIS A 333 48.77 -8.23 -23.34
CA HIS A 333 49.53 -9.02 -24.30
C HIS A 333 49.86 -8.26 -25.59
N TYR A 334 49.00 -7.32 -26.03
CA TYR A 334 49.28 -6.47 -27.20
C TYR A 334 50.25 -5.31 -26.92
N ILE A 335 50.51 -4.98 -25.66
CA ILE A 335 51.39 -3.88 -25.25
C ILE A 335 52.80 -4.40 -24.88
N SER A 336 52.95 -5.69 -24.59
CA SER A 336 54.23 -6.41 -24.48
C SER A 336 54.70 -6.90 -25.84
#